data_AF-A0A5C7VHF1-F1
#
_entry.id   AF-A0A5C7VHF1-F1
#
_cell.length_a   1.000
_cell.length_b   1.000
_cell.length_c   1.000
_cell.angle_alpha   90.00
_cell.angle_beta   90.00
_cell.angle_gamma   90.00
#
_symmetry.space_group_name_H-M   'P 1'
#
loop_
_entity.id
_entity.type
_entity.pdbx_description
1 polymer ?
#
loop_
_entity_poly.entity_id
_entity_poly.type
_entity_poly.pdbx_seq_one_letter_code
_entity_poly.pdbx_strand_id
1 'polypeptide(L)'
;MSYVSLTHHQFDPNGFWEKPLQSVSVPAAQDLALFDQNGYDLTDLEQHYAIINSAPAKPHREHHRALKAPWFIQPDRIEGAVLNHSLLFERKGYAGEALRQLQQWAHTNPLIYKIIRIRPKWGLDFSMDYVDRSGNVFEVLHWEYDGFEYDEVAARKQLLEVKFAAIDWDDAAANILRQKDQWHHLDFFAQSDWKCNYFGIVKERFKMVIWE
;
A
#
# COMPACT_ATOMS: atom_id res chain seq x y z
N MET A 1 -10.24 24.74 7.00
CA MET A 1 -10.88 24.04 5.84
C MET A 1 -10.03 22.83 5.55
N SER A 2 -10.61 21.64 5.37
CA SER A 2 -9.80 20.46 5.02
C SER A 2 -9.28 20.61 3.59
N TYR A 3 -7.96 20.59 3.43
CA TYR A 3 -7.29 20.66 2.13
C TYR A 3 -6.98 19.26 1.56
N VAL A 4 -7.41 18.21 2.25
CA VAL A 4 -7.25 16.82 1.83
C VAL A 4 -8.58 16.33 1.29
N SER A 5 -8.58 15.85 0.05
CA SER A 5 -9.78 15.39 -0.67
C SER A 5 -9.71 13.89 -0.92
N LEU A 6 -10.82 13.20 -0.65
CA LEU A 6 -10.99 11.79 -0.95
C LEU A 6 -11.12 11.58 -2.47
N THR A 7 -10.46 10.55 -3.01
CA THR A 7 -10.66 10.16 -4.42
C THR A 7 -11.82 9.18 -4.60
N HIS A 8 -12.20 8.91 -5.84
CA HIS A 8 -13.22 7.91 -6.17
C HIS A 8 -12.67 6.49 -6.34
N HIS A 9 -11.37 6.27 -6.04
CA HIS A 9 -10.76 4.97 -6.22
C HIS A 9 -11.27 3.95 -5.18
N GLN A 10 -11.52 2.74 -5.66
CA GLN A 10 -11.94 1.60 -4.86
C GLN A 10 -11.02 0.42 -5.12
N PHE A 11 -10.93 -0.47 -4.14
CA PHE A 11 -10.31 -1.77 -4.33
C PHE A 11 -11.15 -2.63 -5.29
N ASP A 12 -10.49 -3.38 -6.14
CA ASP A 12 -11.07 -4.50 -6.87
C ASP A 12 -11.24 -5.70 -5.92
N PRO A 13 -12.50 -6.15 -5.67
CA PRO A 13 -12.78 -7.31 -4.84
C PRO A 13 -12.25 -8.61 -5.42
N ASN A 14 -12.01 -8.68 -6.73
CA ASN A 14 -11.37 -9.85 -7.31
C ASN A 14 -9.89 -9.87 -6.92
N GLY A 15 -9.53 -10.83 -6.07
CA GLY A 15 -8.17 -11.06 -5.61
C GLY A 15 -7.27 -11.79 -6.59
N PHE A 16 -7.78 -12.27 -7.74
CA PHE A 16 -7.08 -13.23 -8.58
C PHE A 16 -6.98 -12.83 -10.05
N TRP A 17 -5.82 -13.13 -10.63
CA TRP A 17 -5.62 -13.19 -12.07
C TRP A 17 -6.04 -14.54 -12.63
N GLU A 18 -6.87 -14.52 -13.67
CA GLU A 18 -7.40 -15.75 -14.30
C GLU A 18 -6.95 -15.91 -15.76
N LYS A 19 -6.68 -14.80 -16.47
CA LYS A 19 -6.27 -14.85 -17.87
C LYS A 19 -4.78 -15.23 -17.98
N PRO A 20 -4.43 -16.26 -18.76
CA PRO A 20 -3.05 -16.67 -18.97
C PRO A 20 -2.36 -15.70 -19.92
N LEU A 21 -1.02 -15.69 -19.89
CA LEU A 21 -0.21 -15.03 -20.92
C LEU A 21 -0.33 -15.79 -22.24
N GLN A 22 -0.19 -15.08 -23.36
CA GLN A 22 -0.16 -15.69 -24.69
C GLN A 22 1.14 -16.48 -24.96
N SER A 23 2.21 -16.17 -24.21
CA SER A 23 3.48 -16.87 -24.33
C SER A 23 3.36 -18.32 -23.87
N VAL A 24 4.09 -19.21 -24.54
CA VAL A 24 4.26 -20.61 -24.11
C VAL A 24 5.63 -20.86 -23.48
N SER A 25 6.56 -19.91 -23.60
CA SER A 25 7.92 -20.03 -23.09
C SER A 25 7.94 -19.92 -21.56
N VAL A 26 8.74 -20.78 -20.92
CA VAL A 26 8.97 -20.75 -19.47
C VAL A 26 9.69 -19.44 -19.11
N PRO A 27 9.17 -18.64 -18.15
CA PRO A 27 9.84 -17.44 -17.65
C PRO A 27 11.22 -17.73 -17.08
N ALA A 28 12.16 -16.81 -17.28
CA ALA A 28 13.51 -16.89 -16.75
C ALA A 28 13.55 -16.45 -15.28
N ALA A 29 14.65 -16.74 -14.58
CA ALA A 29 14.83 -16.36 -13.17
C ALA A 29 14.76 -14.84 -12.96
N GLN A 30 15.22 -14.05 -13.94
CA GLN A 30 15.19 -12.59 -13.90
C GLN A 30 13.76 -12.03 -13.86
N ASP A 31 12.77 -12.72 -14.45
CA ASP A 31 11.37 -12.28 -14.47
C ASP A 31 10.69 -12.37 -13.08
N LEU A 32 11.39 -13.00 -12.13
CA LEU A 32 10.99 -13.22 -10.73
C LEU A 32 11.99 -12.58 -9.75
N ALA A 33 12.95 -11.79 -10.25
CA ALA A 33 13.95 -11.13 -9.43
C ALA A 33 13.30 -10.08 -8.52
N LEU A 34 13.99 -9.78 -7.41
CA LEU A 34 13.56 -8.77 -6.41
C LEU A 34 12.14 -9.00 -5.90
N PHE A 35 11.69 -10.27 -5.85
CA PHE A 35 10.39 -10.63 -5.32
C PHE A 35 10.17 -10.02 -3.93
N ASP A 36 9.18 -9.15 -3.86
CA ASP A 36 8.77 -8.52 -2.61
C ASP A 36 7.96 -9.52 -1.79
N GLN A 37 8.45 -9.89 -0.60
CA GLN A 37 7.80 -10.92 0.22
C GLN A 37 6.60 -10.39 1.00
N ASN A 38 6.55 -9.09 1.27
CA ASN A 38 5.61 -8.53 2.23
C ASN A 38 5.01 -7.18 1.83
N GLY A 39 5.47 -6.54 0.76
CA GLY A 39 4.87 -5.36 0.17
C GLY A 39 4.09 -5.68 -1.12
N TYR A 40 4.06 -4.68 -2.01
CA TYR A 40 3.20 -4.64 -3.20
C TYR A 40 3.98 -4.51 -4.51
N ASP A 41 5.30 -4.57 -4.46
CA ASP A 41 6.09 -4.52 -5.68
C ASP A 41 5.92 -5.82 -6.48
N LEU A 42 5.59 -5.65 -7.75
CA LEU A 42 5.38 -6.74 -8.68
C LEU A 42 6.68 -7.09 -9.40
N THR A 43 6.99 -8.39 -9.48
CA THR A 43 8.02 -8.84 -10.44
C THR A 43 7.58 -8.59 -11.88
N ASP A 44 8.51 -8.66 -12.83
CA ASP A 44 8.18 -8.48 -14.25
C ASP A 44 7.13 -9.49 -14.74
N LEU A 45 7.19 -10.73 -14.26
CA LEU A 45 6.16 -11.73 -14.56
C LEU A 45 4.79 -11.33 -14.00
N GLU A 46 4.71 -10.85 -12.76
CA GLU A 46 3.45 -10.35 -12.18
C GLU A 46 2.88 -9.18 -12.99
N GLN A 47 3.73 -8.26 -13.45
CA GLN A 47 3.34 -7.12 -14.29
C GLN A 47 2.75 -7.57 -15.64
N HIS A 48 3.31 -8.60 -16.29
CA HIS A 48 2.75 -9.14 -17.52
C HIS A 48 1.33 -9.69 -17.33
N TYR A 49 1.09 -10.41 -16.22
CA TYR A 49 -0.25 -10.89 -15.89
C TYR A 49 -1.20 -9.73 -15.58
N ALA A 50 -0.73 -8.70 -14.90
CA ALA A 50 -1.53 -7.51 -14.62
C ALA A 50 -1.99 -6.83 -15.93
N ILE A 51 -1.12 -6.75 -16.95
CA ILE A 51 -1.46 -6.19 -18.27
C ILE A 51 -2.54 -7.02 -18.97
N ILE A 52 -2.39 -8.34 -19.07
CA ILE A 52 -3.37 -9.19 -19.79
C ILE A 52 -4.73 -9.26 -19.06
N ASN A 53 -4.72 -9.06 -17.75
CA ASN A 53 -5.92 -8.94 -16.91
C ASN A 53 -6.45 -7.49 -16.81
N SER A 54 -5.97 -6.58 -17.67
CA SER A 54 -6.47 -5.20 -17.80
C SER A 54 -6.28 -4.31 -16.57
N ALA A 55 -5.26 -4.59 -15.76
CA ALA A 55 -4.89 -3.83 -14.56
C ALA A 55 -3.39 -3.49 -14.56
N PRO A 56 -2.88 -2.68 -15.51
CA PRO A 56 -1.46 -2.42 -15.64
C PRO A 56 -0.88 -1.73 -14.40
N ALA A 57 0.27 -2.23 -13.93
CA ALA A 57 0.97 -1.71 -12.76
C ALA A 57 1.52 -0.29 -12.99
N LYS A 58 1.43 0.54 -11.96
CA LYS A 58 1.89 1.94 -11.99
C LYS A 58 3.25 2.09 -11.31
N PRO A 59 4.09 3.03 -11.76
CA PRO A 59 5.34 3.34 -11.06
C PRO A 59 5.07 3.76 -9.61
N HIS A 60 5.65 3.04 -8.65
CA HIS A 60 5.66 3.39 -7.23
C HIS A 60 6.93 4.18 -6.87
N ARG A 61 8.08 3.76 -7.41
CA ARG A 61 9.39 4.44 -7.40
C ARG A 61 10.09 4.16 -8.74
N GLU A 62 11.30 4.69 -8.96
CA GLU A 62 11.99 4.62 -10.27
C GLU A 62 12.03 3.20 -10.87
N HIS A 63 12.26 2.18 -10.05
CA HIS A 63 12.36 0.77 -10.49
C HIS A 63 11.26 -0.15 -9.94
N HIS A 64 10.27 0.42 -9.22
CA HIS A 64 9.27 -0.36 -8.50
C HIS A 64 7.90 -0.11 -9.08
N ARG A 65 7.15 -1.18 -9.38
CA ARG A 65 5.79 -1.09 -9.92
C ARG A 65 4.82 -1.88 -9.05
N ALA A 66 3.68 -1.26 -8.78
CA ALA A 66 2.63 -1.84 -7.95
C ALA A 66 1.25 -1.60 -8.58
N LEU A 67 0.26 -2.41 -8.20
CA LEU A 67 -1.14 -2.04 -8.42
C LEU A 67 -1.49 -1.02 -7.35
N LYS A 68 -1.58 0.25 -7.76
CA LYS A 68 -1.89 1.33 -6.83
C LYS A 68 -2.81 2.39 -7.39
N ALA A 69 -3.50 3.08 -6.50
CA ALA A 69 -4.29 4.26 -6.82
C ALA A 69 -4.19 5.29 -5.69
N PRO A 70 -4.28 6.60 -5.97
CA PRO A 70 -4.36 7.61 -4.91
C PRO A 70 -5.60 7.39 -4.03
N TRP A 71 -5.43 7.41 -2.72
CA TRP A 71 -6.54 7.30 -1.77
C TRP A 71 -7.07 8.67 -1.39
N PHE A 72 -6.19 9.53 -0.86
CA PHE A 72 -6.43 10.95 -0.69
C PHE A 72 -5.47 11.78 -1.55
N ILE A 73 -5.87 13.01 -1.87
CA ILE A 73 -5.05 13.99 -2.56
C ILE A 73 -5.06 15.31 -1.82
N GLN A 74 -4.00 16.10 -2.01
CA GLN A 74 -3.86 17.45 -1.48
C GLN A 74 -3.29 18.34 -2.61
N PRO A 75 -3.75 19.59 -2.77
CA PRO A 75 -3.04 20.56 -3.58
C PRO A 75 -1.60 20.76 -3.07
N ASP A 76 -0.68 21.13 -3.97
CA ASP A 76 0.71 21.36 -3.60
C ASP A 76 0.81 22.39 -2.47
N ARG A 77 1.60 22.04 -1.44
CA ARG A 77 1.88 22.86 -0.27
C ARG A 77 3.35 22.76 0.09
N ILE A 78 3.87 23.83 0.68
CA ILE A 78 5.26 23.93 1.13
C ILE A 78 5.40 24.19 2.64
N GLU A 79 4.27 24.30 3.35
CA GLU A 79 4.20 24.67 4.77
C GLU A 79 2.89 24.17 5.40
N GLY A 80 2.95 23.87 6.70
CA GLY A 80 1.90 23.23 7.48
C GLY A 80 1.92 21.72 7.28
N ALA A 81 0.74 21.12 7.38
CA ALA A 81 0.52 19.70 7.12
C ALA A 81 0.56 19.42 5.61
N VAL A 82 1.52 18.60 5.19
CA VAL A 82 1.80 18.22 3.80
C VAL A 82 1.55 16.73 3.64
N LEU A 83 0.64 16.37 2.73
CA LEU A 83 0.36 14.98 2.40
C LEU A 83 1.55 14.43 1.61
N ASN A 84 2.35 13.59 2.25
CA ASN A 84 3.51 12.96 1.63
C ASN A 84 3.05 11.90 0.61
N HIS A 85 2.17 11.00 1.05
CA HIS A 85 1.49 10.06 0.15
C HIS A 85 0.19 9.55 0.77
N SER A 86 -0.72 9.11 -0.10
CA SER A 86 -1.91 8.38 0.31
C SER A 86 -2.34 7.45 -0.81
N LEU A 87 -2.24 6.14 -0.57
CA LEU A 87 -2.31 5.11 -1.60
C LEU A 87 -3.20 3.95 -1.16
N LEU A 88 -3.95 3.45 -2.13
CA LEU A 88 -4.54 2.13 -2.12
C LEU A 88 -3.59 1.19 -2.87
N PHE A 89 -3.31 0.03 -2.30
CA PHE A 89 -2.46 -1.00 -2.90
C PHE A 89 -3.20 -2.33 -3.06
N GLU A 90 -2.84 -3.05 -4.11
CA GLU A 90 -3.30 -4.41 -4.34
C GLU A 90 -2.17 -5.31 -4.81
N ARG A 91 -2.25 -6.58 -4.46
CA ARG A 91 -1.45 -7.64 -5.06
C ARG A 91 -2.31 -8.87 -5.21
N LYS A 92 -2.34 -9.43 -6.42
CA LYS A 92 -3.29 -10.50 -6.75
C LYS A 92 -2.61 -11.86 -6.69
N GLY A 93 -3.37 -12.86 -6.27
CA GLY A 93 -3.03 -14.26 -6.46
C GLY A 93 -3.36 -14.72 -7.88
N TYR A 94 -3.24 -16.02 -8.12
CA TYR A 94 -3.52 -16.64 -9.42
C TYR A 94 -4.58 -17.73 -9.30
N ALA A 95 -5.52 -17.74 -10.23
CA ALA A 95 -6.57 -18.76 -10.34
C ALA A 95 -6.77 -19.17 -11.81
N GLY A 96 -7.68 -20.13 -12.06
CA GLY A 96 -8.11 -20.48 -13.41
C GLY A 96 -6.99 -20.92 -14.36
N GLU A 97 -7.02 -20.42 -15.59
CA GLU A 97 -6.03 -20.73 -16.63
C GLU A 97 -4.66 -20.15 -16.33
N ALA A 98 -4.60 -18.94 -15.75
CA ALA A 98 -3.35 -18.32 -15.32
C ALA A 98 -2.59 -19.20 -14.31
N LEU A 99 -3.28 -19.69 -13.29
CA LEU A 99 -2.66 -20.60 -12.31
C LEU A 99 -2.16 -21.89 -12.96
N ARG A 100 -2.95 -22.49 -13.87
CA ARG A 100 -2.55 -23.70 -14.59
C ARG A 100 -1.30 -23.49 -15.44
N GLN A 101 -1.20 -22.35 -16.13
CA GLN A 101 -0.01 -21.98 -16.90
C GLN A 101 1.23 -21.84 -15.99
N LEU A 102 1.10 -21.14 -14.87
CA LEU A 102 2.20 -21.00 -13.90
C LEU A 102 2.63 -22.37 -13.33
N GLN A 103 1.67 -23.22 -12.97
CA GLN A 103 1.96 -24.56 -12.46
C GLN A 103 2.73 -25.41 -13.48
N GLN A 104 2.37 -25.34 -14.77
CA GLN A 104 3.11 -26.03 -15.83
C GLN A 104 4.56 -25.53 -15.90
N TRP A 105 4.78 -24.21 -15.95
CA TRP A 105 6.12 -23.64 -15.98
C TRP A 105 6.95 -23.91 -14.71
N ALA A 106 6.30 -24.03 -13.55
CA ALA A 106 6.97 -24.28 -12.28
C ALA A 106 7.68 -25.64 -12.20
N HIS A 107 7.31 -26.61 -13.05
CA HIS A 107 8.04 -27.88 -13.19
C HIS A 107 9.47 -27.67 -13.74
N THR A 108 9.66 -26.64 -14.56
CA THR A 108 10.95 -26.29 -15.17
C THR A 108 11.66 -25.18 -14.40
N ASN A 109 10.93 -24.16 -13.94
CA ASN A 109 11.46 -23.07 -13.13
C ASN A 109 10.71 -22.97 -11.77
N PRO A 110 11.22 -23.63 -10.71
CA PRO A 110 10.58 -23.63 -9.40
C PRO A 110 10.45 -22.25 -8.73
N LEU A 111 11.19 -21.21 -9.18
CA LEU A 111 11.03 -19.86 -8.63
C LEU A 111 9.60 -19.33 -8.83
N ILE A 112 8.86 -19.85 -9.82
CA ILE A 112 7.47 -19.49 -10.09
C ILE A 112 6.55 -19.83 -8.91
N TYR A 113 6.92 -20.79 -8.06
CA TYR A 113 6.17 -21.06 -6.84
C TYR A 113 6.08 -19.83 -5.91
N LYS A 114 7.03 -18.89 -5.97
CA LYS A 114 6.95 -17.62 -5.22
C LYS A 114 5.69 -16.82 -5.56
N ILE A 115 5.29 -16.77 -6.83
CA ILE A 115 4.08 -16.03 -7.23
C ILE A 115 2.83 -16.90 -7.17
N ILE A 116 2.94 -18.22 -7.39
CA ILE A 116 1.80 -19.15 -7.22
C ILE A 116 1.28 -19.14 -5.78
N ARG A 117 2.17 -19.05 -4.80
CA ARG A 117 1.83 -19.13 -3.38
C ARG A 117 1.34 -17.81 -2.77
N ILE A 118 1.25 -16.73 -3.55
CA ILE A 118 0.74 -15.44 -3.11
C ILE A 118 -0.74 -15.56 -2.72
N ARG A 119 -1.08 -15.07 -1.53
CA ARG A 119 -2.46 -14.71 -1.19
C ARG A 119 -2.80 -13.33 -1.75
N PRO A 120 -4.02 -13.12 -2.26
CA PRO A 120 -4.50 -11.78 -2.55
C PRO A 120 -4.32 -10.86 -1.34
N LYS A 121 -3.86 -9.64 -1.58
CA LYS A 121 -3.52 -8.69 -0.53
C LYS A 121 -3.99 -7.28 -0.93
N TRP A 122 -4.57 -6.56 0.03
CA TRP A 122 -4.99 -5.18 -0.11
C TRP A 122 -4.35 -4.33 0.98
N GLY A 123 -3.94 -3.12 0.62
CA GLY A 123 -3.19 -2.23 1.49
C GLY A 123 -3.71 -0.80 1.47
N LEU A 124 -3.75 -0.20 2.65
CA LEU A 124 -4.00 1.21 2.86
C LEU A 124 -2.70 1.84 3.36
N ASP A 125 -2.30 2.94 2.76
CA ASP A 125 -1.11 3.67 3.13
C ASP A 125 -1.42 5.17 3.16
N PHE A 126 -1.15 5.82 4.28
CA PHE A 126 -1.38 7.24 4.48
C PHE A 126 -0.23 7.85 5.28
N SER A 127 0.37 8.90 4.72
CA SER A 127 1.45 9.64 5.36
C SER A 127 1.23 11.15 5.23
N MET A 128 1.18 11.82 6.37
CA MET A 128 1.09 13.27 6.52
C MET A 128 2.31 13.76 7.30
N ASP A 129 3.03 14.71 6.72
CA ASP A 129 4.17 15.39 7.35
C ASP A 129 3.78 16.80 7.77
N TYR A 130 4.61 17.42 8.60
CA TYR A 130 4.52 18.84 8.93
C TYR A 130 5.86 19.51 8.71
N VAL A 131 5.83 20.70 8.10
CA VAL A 131 6.99 21.58 7.94
C VAL A 131 6.60 23.04 8.15
N ASP A 132 7.44 23.83 8.81
CA ASP A 132 7.24 25.28 8.92
C ASP A 132 8.53 26.09 8.73
N ARG A 133 8.36 27.42 8.59
CA ARG A 133 9.47 28.39 8.45
C ARG A 133 10.38 28.51 9.67
N SER A 134 9.98 27.97 10.82
CA SER A 134 10.84 27.89 12.00
C SER A 134 11.73 26.64 11.99
N GLY A 135 11.60 25.79 10.96
CA GLY A 135 12.37 24.58 10.80
C GLY A 135 11.82 23.40 11.60
N ASN A 136 10.59 23.49 12.12
CA ASN A 136 9.94 22.32 12.68
C ASN A 136 9.61 21.36 11.55
N VAL A 137 10.07 20.12 11.67
CA VAL A 137 9.79 19.04 10.72
C VAL A 137 9.52 17.76 11.50
N PHE A 138 8.40 17.11 11.23
CA PHE A 138 8.08 15.79 11.76
C PHE A 138 6.93 15.15 10.98
N GLU A 139 6.84 13.83 11.05
CA GLU A 139 5.69 13.09 10.56
C GLU A 139 4.51 13.29 11.52
N VAL A 140 3.38 13.78 11.02
CA VAL A 140 2.12 13.95 11.79
C VAL A 140 1.47 12.60 12.01
N LEU A 141 1.35 11.81 10.93
CA LEU A 141 0.88 10.43 10.95
C LEU A 141 1.48 9.69 9.76
N HIS A 142 2.10 8.55 10.01
CA HIS A 142 2.24 7.48 9.03
C HIS A 142 1.40 6.30 9.51
N TRP A 143 0.61 5.75 8.60
CA TRP A 143 -0.29 4.66 8.93
C TRP A 143 -0.43 3.72 7.74
N GLU A 144 0.05 2.50 7.92
CA GLU A 144 -0.12 1.38 7.00
C GLU A 144 -1.07 0.31 7.54
N TYR A 145 -1.90 -0.25 6.66
CA TYR A 145 -2.79 -1.36 6.98
C TYR A 145 -3.02 -2.31 5.80
N ASP A 146 -2.37 -3.44 5.91
CA ASP A 146 -2.41 -4.58 5.01
C ASP A 146 -3.44 -5.60 5.47
N GLY A 147 -4.08 -6.30 4.55
CA GLY A 147 -4.88 -7.48 4.87
C GLY A 147 -5.03 -8.43 3.67
N PHE A 148 -5.36 -9.68 3.97
CA PHE A 148 -5.63 -10.73 2.98
C PHE A 148 -7.13 -10.94 2.73
N GLU A 149 -8.00 -10.24 3.48
CA GLU A 149 -9.45 -10.34 3.37
C GLU A 149 -10.02 -9.01 2.86
N TYR A 150 -10.63 -9.03 1.68
CA TYR A 150 -11.14 -7.83 1.02
C TYR A 150 -12.11 -7.05 1.90
N ASP A 151 -13.15 -7.72 2.42
CA ASP A 151 -14.23 -7.06 3.16
C ASP A 151 -13.71 -6.35 4.41
N GLU A 152 -12.69 -6.92 5.05
CA GLU A 152 -12.07 -6.37 6.25
C GLU A 152 -11.27 -5.10 5.94
N VAL A 153 -10.43 -5.13 4.91
CA VAL A 153 -9.66 -3.95 4.47
C VAL A 153 -10.57 -2.87 3.88
N ALA A 154 -11.62 -3.26 3.14
CA ALA A 154 -12.61 -2.33 2.61
C ALA A 154 -13.43 -1.64 3.71
N ALA A 155 -13.85 -2.38 4.76
CA ALA A 155 -14.51 -1.78 5.92
C ALA A 155 -13.57 -0.84 6.69
N ARG A 156 -12.28 -1.21 6.81
CA ARG A 156 -11.26 -0.34 7.41
C ARG A 156 -11.09 0.96 6.64
N LYS A 157 -11.03 0.88 5.30
CA LYS A 157 -10.95 2.04 4.40
C LYS A 157 -12.09 3.01 4.67
N GLN A 158 -13.34 2.54 4.63
CA GLN A 158 -14.52 3.38 4.84
C GLN A 158 -14.52 4.07 6.20
N LEU A 159 -14.16 3.34 7.27
CA LEU A 159 -14.05 3.90 8.62
C LEU A 159 -13.06 5.07 8.69
N LEU A 160 -11.89 4.89 8.08
CA LEU A 160 -10.82 5.89 8.11
C LEU A 160 -11.06 7.03 7.13
N GLU A 161 -11.78 6.80 6.05
CA GLU A 161 -12.17 7.86 5.11
C GLU A 161 -12.96 8.97 5.81
N VAL A 162 -13.98 8.58 6.57
CA VAL A 162 -14.80 9.52 7.37
C VAL A 162 -13.94 10.27 8.37
N LYS A 163 -13.02 9.56 9.02
CA LYS A 163 -12.20 10.11 10.09
C LYS A 163 -11.14 11.07 9.57
N PHE A 164 -10.36 10.66 8.57
CA PHE A 164 -9.29 11.48 7.98
C PHE A 164 -9.84 12.72 7.27
N ALA A 165 -11.02 12.63 6.65
CA ALA A 165 -11.69 13.79 6.05
C ALA A 165 -12.13 14.85 7.07
N ALA A 166 -12.40 14.43 8.32
CA ALA A 166 -12.85 15.31 9.40
C ALA A 166 -11.69 15.98 10.18
N ILE A 167 -10.45 15.56 9.98
CA ILE A 167 -9.29 16.09 10.70
C ILE A 167 -8.86 17.43 10.09
N ASP A 168 -8.68 18.43 10.94
CA ASP A 168 -7.87 19.61 10.62
C ASP A 168 -6.39 19.26 10.86
N TRP A 169 -5.69 18.93 9.78
CA TRP A 169 -4.32 18.40 9.87
C TRP A 169 -3.30 19.45 10.35
N ASP A 170 -3.54 20.73 10.09
CA ASP A 170 -2.68 21.81 10.58
C ASP A 170 -2.83 21.98 12.10
N ASP A 171 -4.07 21.97 12.62
CA ASP A 171 -4.32 21.99 14.06
C ASP A 171 -3.81 20.72 14.76
N ALA A 172 -4.01 19.54 14.15
CA ALA A 172 -3.49 18.29 14.68
C ALA A 172 -1.95 18.31 14.78
N ALA A 173 -1.25 18.80 13.76
CA ALA A 173 0.19 18.94 13.79
C ALA A 173 0.65 19.91 14.89
N ALA A 174 0.01 21.08 15.03
CA ALA A 174 0.32 22.03 16.10
C ALA A 174 0.12 21.41 17.50
N ASN A 175 -0.92 20.61 17.69
CA ASN A 175 -1.18 19.87 18.94
C ASN A 175 -0.12 18.79 19.22
N ILE A 176 0.31 18.04 18.20
CA ILE A 176 1.35 17.02 18.33
C ILE A 176 2.70 17.65 18.64
N LEU A 177 3.03 18.78 18.00
CA LEU A 177 4.26 19.54 18.26
C LEU A 177 4.32 20.05 19.70
N ARG A 178 3.19 20.52 20.26
CA ARG A 178 3.10 20.89 21.69
C ARG A 178 3.39 19.73 22.65
N GLN A 179 3.22 18.49 22.19
CA GLN A 179 3.43 17.27 22.97
C GLN A 179 4.74 16.56 22.60
N LYS A 180 5.68 17.25 21.93
CA LYS A 180 6.93 16.68 21.41
C LYS A 180 7.71 15.85 22.43
N ASP A 181 7.78 16.31 23.67
CA ASP A 181 8.50 15.62 24.74
C ASP A 181 7.94 14.23 25.07
N GLN A 182 6.66 13.97 24.76
CA GLN A 182 6.00 12.69 25.02
C GLN A 182 6.37 11.61 24.00
N TRP A 183 6.73 11.98 22.76
CA TRP A 183 6.85 11.03 21.67
C TRP A 183 8.19 11.09 20.92
N HIS A 184 8.86 12.24 20.84
CA HIS A 184 10.03 12.39 19.97
C HIS A 184 11.24 11.53 20.38
N HIS A 185 11.30 11.14 21.65
CA HIS A 185 12.36 10.27 22.18
C HIS A 185 12.06 8.78 22.00
N LEU A 186 10.84 8.43 21.58
CA LEU A 186 10.41 7.05 21.38
C LEU A 186 11.01 6.48 20.09
N ASP A 187 11.13 5.15 20.03
CA ASP A 187 11.46 4.47 18.78
C ASP A 187 10.30 4.56 17.77
N PHE A 188 10.57 4.09 16.54
CA PHE A 188 9.61 4.16 15.43
C PHE A 188 8.23 3.56 15.78
N PHE A 189 8.19 2.35 16.36
CA PHE A 189 6.92 1.67 16.64
C PHE A 189 6.17 2.34 17.79
N ALA A 190 6.89 2.80 18.80
CA ALA A 190 6.29 3.52 19.92
C ALA A 190 5.77 4.91 19.50
N GLN A 191 6.43 5.60 18.56
CA GLN A 191 5.90 6.82 17.94
C GLN A 191 4.63 6.55 17.13
N SER A 192 4.63 5.50 16.29
CA SER A 192 3.46 5.08 15.52
C SER A 192 2.27 4.75 16.43
N ASP A 193 2.49 3.97 17.49
CA ASP A 193 1.48 3.65 18.50
C ASP A 193 0.94 4.91 19.19
N TRP A 194 1.82 5.83 19.58
CA TRP A 194 1.43 7.09 20.22
C TRP A 194 0.53 7.93 19.28
N LYS A 195 0.89 8.04 18.00
CA LYS A 195 0.11 8.75 16.98
C LYS A 195 -1.22 8.06 16.71
N CYS A 196 -1.24 6.73 16.58
CA CYS A 196 -2.48 5.97 16.43
C CYS A 196 -3.44 6.24 17.59
N ASN A 197 -2.93 6.26 18.83
CA ASN A 197 -3.71 6.59 20.01
C ASN A 197 -4.20 8.05 20.02
N TYR A 198 -3.33 9.01 19.65
CA TYR A 198 -3.69 10.43 19.54
C TYR A 198 -4.86 10.63 18.58
N PHE A 199 -4.82 9.98 17.41
CA PHE A 199 -5.91 10.02 16.45
C PHE A 199 -7.06 9.08 16.83
N GLY A 200 -6.90 8.18 17.79
CA GLY A 200 -7.89 7.16 18.17
C GLY A 200 -8.17 6.12 17.09
N ILE A 201 -7.17 5.81 16.25
CA ILE A 201 -7.25 4.79 15.19
C ILE A 201 -6.57 3.50 15.65
N VAL A 202 -6.84 2.41 14.91
CA VAL A 202 -6.14 1.15 15.19
C VAL A 202 -4.66 1.27 14.86
N LYS A 203 -3.86 0.45 15.52
CA LYS A 203 -2.44 0.28 15.21
C LYS A 203 -2.24 -0.11 13.75
N GLU A 204 -1.10 0.29 13.21
CA GLU A 204 -0.63 -0.15 11.90
C GLU A 204 -0.56 -1.68 11.83
N ARG A 205 -0.77 -2.23 10.64
CA ARG A 205 -0.60 -3.65 10.35
C ARG A 205 0.06 -3.78 9.00
N PHE A 206 1.37 -4.01 8.98
CA PHE A 206 2.15 -4.04 7.75
C PHE A 206 3.22 -5.14 7.82
N LYS A 207 4.01 -5.29 6.76
CA LYS A 207 5.06 -6.34 6.63
C LYS A 207 4.50 -7.76 6.76
N MET A 208 3.23 -7.98 6.42
CA MET A 208 2.62 -9.30 6.41
C MET A 208 3.21 -10.15 5.27
N VAL A 209 3.79 -11.30 5.61
CA VAL A 209 4.32 -12.25 4.61
C VAL A 209 3.18 -12.75 3.74
N ILE A 210 3.33 -12.59 2.42
CA ILE A 210 2.23 -12.77 1.47
C ILE A 210 1.86 -14.23 1.19
N TRP A 211 2.79 -15.17 1.44
CA TRP A 211 2.58 -16.58 1.14
C TRP A 211 1.58 -17.28 2.08
N GLU A 212 0.84 -18.24 1.52
CA GLU A 212 0.05 -19.26 2.25
C GLU A 212 0.90 -20.28 3.00
#